data_AF-A0A7V2JQA6-F1
#
_entry.id   AF-A0A7V2JQA6-F1
#
_cell.length_a   1.000
_cell.length_b   1.000
_cell.length_c   1.000
_cell.angle_alpha   90.00
_cell.angle_beta   90.00
_cell.angle_gamma   90.00
#
_symmetry.space_group_name_H-M   'P 1'
#
loop_
_entity.id
_entity.type
_entity.pdbx_description
1 polymer ?
#
loop_
_entity_poly.entity_id
_entity_poly.type
_entity_poly.pdbx_seq_one_letter_code
_entity_poly.pdbx_strand_id
1 'polypeptide(L)' 'EPMTSDIPVVIVSGTNQPSDKVWGTKLGAKGFLTKPVNKKALLNIISLIFTTQNLNAAVAEVKHQNPPI' A
#
# COMPACT_ATOMS: atom_id res chain seq x y z
N GLU A 1 -21.77 -8.88 -4.99
CA GLU A 1 -21.13 -7.89 -4.10
C GLU A 1 -21.44 -8.16 -2.62
N PRO A 2 -20.48 -8.69 -1.84
CA PRO A 2 -20.54 -8.66 -0.38
C PRO A 2 -20.53 -7.22 0.14
N MET A 3 -21.30 -6.93 1.19
CA MET A 3 -21.42 -5.58 1.78
C MET A 3 -20.08 -5.01 2.31
N THR A 4 -19.08 -5.86 2.52
CA THR A 4 -17.79 -5.49 3.15
C THR A 4 -16.62 -5.45 2.17
N SER A 5 -16.85 -5.70 0.88
CA SER A 5 -15.77 -5.81 -0.12
C SER A 5 -14.94 -4.54 -0.29
N ASP A 6 -15.53 -3.38 -0.04
CA ASP A 6 -14.86 -2.08 -0.20
C ASP A 6 -14.04 -1.67 1.03
N ILE A 7 -14.13 -2.41 2.15
CA ILE A 7 -13.42 -2.06 3.38
C ILE A 7 -11.96 -2.52 3.27
N PRO A 8 -10.97 -1.61 3.31
CA PRO A 8 -9.56 -2.01 3.23
C PRO A 8 -9.10 -2.73 4.51
N VAL A 9 -8.44 -3.88 4.34
CA VAL A 9 -7.93 -4.69 5.46
C VAL A 9 -6.41 -4.59 5.55
N VAL A 10 -5.90 -4.36 6.76
CA VAL A 10 -4.46 -4.44 7.10
C VAL A 10 -4.27 -5.52 8.15
N ILE A 11 -3.37 -6.47 7.88
CA ILE A 11 -3.09 -7.59 8.79
C ILE A 11 -2.00 -7.16 9.79
N VAL A 12 -2.16 -7.54 11.05
CA VAL A 12 -1.14 -7.34 12.10
C VAL A 12 -0.82 -8.68 12.76
N SER A 13 0.37 -9.23 12.52
CA SER A 13 0.79 -10.55 13.01
C SER A 13 1.91 -10.48 14.04
N GLY A 14 2.01 -11.47 14.94
CA GLY A 14 3.21 -11.67 15.78
C GLY A 14 4.39 -12.30 15.02
N THR A 15 4.14 -12.86 13.85
CA THR A 15 5.14 -13.47 12.97
C THR A 15 5.46 -12.53 11.78
N ASN A 16 6.66 -12.63 11.23
CA ASN A 16 7.08 -11.92 10.03
C ASN A 16 7.45 -12.89 8.90
N GLN A 17 6.76 -14.03 8.82
CA GLN A 17 7.06 -15.03 7.79
C GLN A 17 6.62 -14.52 6.41
N PRO A 18 7.46 -14.68 5.37
CA PRO A 18 7.09 -14.28 4.01
C PRO A 18 5.82 -14.95 3.50
N SER A 19 5.58 -16.20 3.90
CA SER A 19 4.36 -16.96 3.57
C SER A 19 3.09 -16.22 3.99
N ASP A 20 3.05 -15.70 5.22
CA ASP A 20 1.87 -15.07 5.81
C ASP A 20 1.53 -13.77 5.07
N LYS A 21 2.55 -13.03 4.63
CA LYS A 21 2.39 -11.84 3.79
C LYS A 21 1.81 -12.18 2.42
N VAL A 22 2.37 -13.20 1.77
CA VAL A 22 1.89 -13.63 0.44
C VAL A 22 0.44 -14.09 0.52
N TRP A 23 0.08 -14.87 1.54
CA TRP A 23 -1.29 -15.30 1.77
C TRP A 23 -2.22 -14.13 2.09
N GLY A 24 -1.81 -13.20 2.95
CA GLY A 24 -2.59 -12.00 3.26
C GLY A 24 -2.90 -11.17 2.02
N THR A 25 -1.90 -10.92 1.18
CA THR A 25 -2.09 -10.20 -0.09
C THR A 25 -3.01 -10.96 -1.05
N LYS A 26 -2.89 -12.29 -1.16
CA LYS A 26 -3.79 -13.12 -1.99
C LYS A 26 -5.25 -13.06 -1.54
N LEU A 27 -5.50 -12.87 -0.24
CA LEU A 27 -6.84 -12.71 0.32
C LEU A 27 -7.38 -11.26 0.22
N GLY A 28 -6.61 -10.35 -0.40
CA GLY A 28 -7.04 -8.96 -0.62
C GLY A 28 -6.59 -7.97 0.44
N ALA A 29 -5.69 -8.35 1.36
CA ALA A 29 -5.12 -7.39 2.30
C ALA A 29 -4.35 -6.28 1.58
N LYS A 30 -4.54 -5.05 2.05
CA LYS A 30 -3.89 -3.84 1.53
C LYS A 30 -2.61 -3.48 2.31
N GLY A 31 -2.34 -4.17 3.41
CA GLY A 31 -1.13 -4.00 4.19
C GLY A 31 -0.87 -5.14 5.18
N PHE A 32 0.37 -5.22 5.65
CA PHE A 32 0.79 -6.20 6.66
C PHE A 32 1.81 -5.55 7.61
N LEU A 33 1.63 -5.73 8.92
CA LEU A 33 2.52 -5.26 9.97
C LEU A 33 2.87 -6.40 10.92
N THR A 34 4.08 -6.37 11.48
CA THR A 34 4.49 -7.29 12.54
C THR A 34 4.40 -6.58 13.90
N LYS A 35 3.99 -7.31 14.94
CA LYS A 35 4.01 -6.85 16.33
C LYS A 35 5.43 -6.94 16.90
N PRO A 36 5.84 -6.03 17.80
CA PRO A 36 5.11 -4.86 18.25
C PRO A 36 4.98 -3.81 17.13
N VAL A 37 3.81 -3.20 17.01
CA VAL A 37 3.54 -2.28 15.90
C VAL A 37 4.26 -0.96 16.13
N ASN A 38 5.07 -0.55 15.15
CA ASN A 38 5.63 0.78 15.11
C ASN A 38 4.55 1.80 14.68
N LYS A 39 4.33 2.84 15.50
CA LYS A 39 3.30 3.88 15.25
C LYS A 39 3.50 4.60 13.90
N LYS A 40 4.74 4.92 13.53
CA LYS A 40 5.07 5.58 12.26
C LYS A 40 4.73 4.67 11.08
N ALA A 41 5.08 3.38 11.16
CA ALA A 41 4.75 2.40 10.12
C ALA A 41 3.23 2.25 9.93
N LEU A 42 2.47 2.21 11.03
CA LEU A 42 1.01 2.14 10.98
C LEU A 42 0.42 3.37 10.28
N LEU A 43 0.81 4.58 10.69
CA LEU A 43 0.30 5.82 10.09
C LEU A 43 0.66 5.93 8.60
N ASN A 44 1.85 5.47 8.20
CA ASN A 44 2.25 5.44 6.80
C ASN A 44 1.35 4.52 5.96
N ILE A 45 1.04 3.32 6.47
CA ILE A 45 0.16 2.37 5.76
C ILE A 45 -1.25 2.94 5.64
N ILE A 46 -1.79 3.54 6.71
CA ILE A 46 -3.09 4.20 6.68
C ILE A 46 -3.09 5.29 5.61
N SER A 47 -2.11 6.20 5.64
CA SER A 47 -2.00 7.27 4.65
C SER A 47 -1.94 6.74 3.21
N LEU A 48 -1.17 5.68 2.97
CA LEU A 48 -1.05 5.05 1.66
C LEU A 48 -2.38 4.46 1.16
N ILE A 49 -3.16 3.83 2.05
CA ILE A 49 -4.43 3.20 1.70
C ILE A 49 -5.52 4.23 1.39
N PHE A 50 -5.52 5.37 2.08
CA PHE A 50 -6.53 6.41 1.93
C PHE A 50 -6.16 7.52 0.94
N THR A 51 -4.90 7.60 0.50
CA THR A 51 -4.48 8.61 -0.48
C THR A 51 -4.81 8.16 -1.90
N THR A 52 -5.82 8.78 -2.51
CA THR A 52 -6.09 8.68 -3.95
C THR A 52 -5.00 9.41 -4.73
N GLN A 53 -4.02 8.67 -5.24
CA GLN A 53 -2.93 9.23 -6.05
C GLN A 53 -3.42 9.53 -7.48
N ASN A 54 -3.56 10.82 -7.83
CA ASN A 54 -3.49 11.27 -9.21
C ASN A 54 -2.03 11.17 -9.68
N LEU A 55 -1.66 10.04 -10.29
CA LEU A 55 -0.30 9.75 -10.77
C LEU A 55 0.13 10.63 -11.97
N ASN A 56 -0.76 11.43 -12.54
CA ASN A 56 -0.50 12.19 -13.76
C ASN A 56 0.25 13.52 -13.54
N ALA A 57 0.37 14.01 -12.31
CA ALA A 57 1.00 15.32 -12.05
C ALA A 57 2.54 15.27 -12.13
N ALA A 58 3.19 14.17 -11.73
CA ALA A 58 4.65 14.08 -11.68
C ALA A 58 5.31 13.72 -13.03
N VAL A 59 4.57 13.11 -13.96
CA VAL A 59 5.09 12.70 -15.27
C VAL A 59 5.01 13.79 -16.35
N ALA A 60 4.27 14.87 -16.11
CA ALA A 60 4.14 15.98 -17.05
C ALA A 60 5.43 16.84 -17.15
N GLU A 61 6.24 16.89 -16.09
CA GLU A 61 7.42 17.76 -16.04
C GLU A 61 8.66 17.13 -16.70
N VAL A 62 8.71 15.79 -16.84
CA VAL A 62 9.89 15.09 -17.39
C VAL A 62 9.88 15.02 -18.92
N LYS A 63 8.74 15.20 -19.60
CA LYS A 63 8.64 15.03 -21.07
C LYS A 63 9.19 16.19 -21.91
N HIS A 64 9.63 17.28 -21.31
CA HIS A 64 10.13 18.47 -22.06
C HIS A 64 11.65 18.61 -22.10
N GLN A 65 12.41 17.66 -21.53
CA GLN A 65 13.88 17.70 -21.56
C GLN A 65 14.45 16.40 -22.11
N ASN A 66 14.44 16.26 -23.45
CA ASN A 66 15.49 15.51 -24.13
C ASN A 66 15.71 16.14 -25.53
N PRO A 67 16.76 16.95 -25.74
CA PRO A 67 17.09 17.44 -27.07
C PRO A 67 17.53 16.26 -27.97
N PRO A 68 17.17 16.27 -29.27
CA PRO A 68 17.60 15.22 -30.17
C PRO A 68 19.12 15.27 -30.37
N ILE A 69 19.78 14.13 -30.17
CA ILE A 69 20.97 13.73 -30.91
C ILE A 69 20.67 12.41 -31.61
#